data_AF-A0A6M4GWH4-F1
#
_entry.id   AF-A0A6M4GWH4-F1
#
_cell.length_a   1.000
_cell.length_b   1.000
_cell.length_c   1.000
_cell.angle_alpha   90.00
_cell.angle_beta   90.00
_cell.angle_gamma   90.00
#
_symmetry.space_group_name_H-M   'P 1'
#
loop_
_entity.id
_entity.type
_entity.pdbx_description
1 polymer ?
#
loop_
_entity_poly.entity_id
_entity_poly.type
_entity_poly.pdbx_seq_one_letter_code
_entity_poly.pdbx_strand_id
1 'polypeptide(L)' 'MTKYPRLVDTATGRSAADPFVIAVARMRDPRLIVVSEENKGKLNSPKVPDVCAGEGIQCIQLVKLIETENWVFSG' A
#
# COMPACT_ATOMS: atom_id res chain seq x y z
N MET A 1 21.14 -1.12 0.36
CA MET A 1 20.51 -2.46 0.36
C MET A 1 19.00 -2.29 0.31
N THR A 2 18.33 -2.87 -0.68
CA THR A 2 16.88 -2.74 -0.90
C THR A 2 16.14 -3.73 0.00
N LYS A 3 15.38 -3.26 0.99
CA LYS A 3 14.65 -4.11 1.97
C LYS A 3 13.56 -4.99 1.31
N TYR A 4 13.04 -4.57 0.16
CA TYR A 4 12.02 -5.29 -0.62
C TYR A 4 12.42 -5.34 -2.11
N PRO A 5 13.40 -6.17 -2.49
CA PRO A 5 14.02 -6.11 -3.82
C PRO A 5 13.09 -6.55 -4.95
N ARG A 6 12.02 -7.30 -4.66
CA ARG A 6 11.00 -7.75 -5.64
C ARG A 6 9.75 -6.88 -5.70
N LEU A 7 9.65 -5.85 -4.87
CA LEU A 7 8.59 -4.84 -5.00
C LEU A 7 8.83 -3.96 -6.23
N VAL A 8 10.09 -3.79 -6.62
CA VAL A 8 10.49 -3.03 -7.81
C VAL A 8 11.06 -4.01 -8.83
N ASP A 9 10.19 -4.71 -9.56
CA ASP A 9 10.63 -5.54 -10.68
C ASP A 9 10.59 -4.73 -11.98
N THR A 10 11.68 -4.00 -12.23
CA THR A 10 11.84 -3.24 -13.48
C THR A 10 12.00 -4.13 -14.71
N ALA A 11 12.25 -5.44 -14.55
CA ALA A 11 12.46 -6.36 -15.66
C ALA A 11 11.13 -6.84 -16.29
N THR A 12 10.05 -6.87 -15.51
CA THR A 12 8.71 -7.28 -15.98
C THR A 12 7.71 -6.13 -16.12
N GLY A 13 8.12 -4.89 -15.82
CA GLY A 13 7.25 -3.71 -15.85
C GLY A 13 6.17 -3.70 -14.76
N ARG A 14 6.22 -4.65 -13.81
CA ARG A 14 5.25 -4.74 -12.71
C ARG A 14 5.66 -3.80 -11.57
N SER A 15 4.73 -2.93 -11.19
CA SER A 15 4.72 -2.15 -9.95
C SER A 15 5.82 -1.10 -9.76
N ALA A 16 6.10 -0.27 -10.78
CA ALA A 16 6.86 0.95 -10.55
C ALA A 16 6.12 1.94 -9.61
N ALA A 17 4.79 1.87 -9.52
CA ALA A 17 3.96 2.81 -8.74
C ALA A 17 3.91 2.48 -7.24
N ASP A 18 3.84 1.20 -6.87
CA ASP A 18 3.66 0.75 -5.48
C ASP A 18 4.72 1.32 -4.51
N PRO A 19 6.03 1.36 -4.87
CA PRO A 19 7.04 1.97 -4.02
C PRO A 19 6.79 3.46 -3.75
N PHE A 20 6.28 4.21 -4.74
CA PHE A 20 5.99 5.63 -4.57
C PHE A 20 4.77 5.84 -3.68
N VAL A 21 3.71 5.04 -3.84
CA VAL A 21 2.52 5.10 -2.95
C VAL A 21 2.92 4.88 -1.49
N ILE A 22 3.74 3.85 -1.24
CA ILE A 22 4.22 3.51 0.10
C ILE A 22 5.15 4.61 0.64
N ALA A 23 6.08 5.11 -0.16
CA ALA A 23 7.00 6.16 0.24
C ALA A 23 6.26 7.46 0.62
N VAL A 24 5.29 7.88 -0.21
CA VAL A 24 4.48 9.07 0.07
C VAL A 24 3.71 8.90 1.38
N ALA A 25 3.09 7.75 1.61
CA ALA A 25 2.36 7.50 2.85
C ALA A 25 3.27 7.54 4.10
N ARG A 26 4.50 7.04 3.98
CA ARG A 26 5.51 7.04 5.04
C ARG A 26 6.08 8.43 5.34
N MET A 27 6.26 9.26 4.33
CA MET A 27 6.96 10.55 4.43
C MET A 27 6.10 11.68 5.02
N ARG A 28 4.78 11.50 5.14
CA ARG A 28 3.89 12.51 5.75
C ARG A 28 3.81 12.37 7.26
N ASP A 29 3.47 13.48 7.92
CA ASP A 29 3.18 13.55 9.34
C ASP A 29 1.86 14.31 9.56
N PRO A 30 0.78 13.67 10.06
CA PRO A 30 0.71 12.24 10.37
C PRO A 30 0.87 11.36 9.11
N ARG A 31 1.31 10.11 9.30
CA ARG A 31 1.43 9.14 8.20
C ARG A 31 0.07 8.94 7.53
N LEU A 32 0.07 8.77 6.21
CA LEU A 32 -1.16 8.51 5.47
C LEU A 32 -1.53 7.02 5.53
N ILE A 33 -2.82 6.75 5.33
CA ILE A 33 -3.36 5.41 5.09
C ILE A 33 -3.16 5.06 3.62
N VAL A 34 -2.63 3.87 3.34
CA VAL A 34 -2.60 3.31 1.99
C VAL A 34 -3.90 2.55 1.74
N VAL A 35 -4.50 2.73 0.56
CA VAL A 35 -5.69 1.99 0.14
C VAL A 35 -5.29 1.04 -0.97
N SER A 36 -5.56 -0.26 -0.78
CA SER A 36 -5.30 -1.30 -1.78
C SER A 36 -6.36 -2.40 -1.69
N GLU A 37 -6.82 -2.87 -2.85
CA GLU A 37 -7.73 -4.03 -2.99
C GLU A 37 -6.97 -5.34 -3.18
N GLU A 38 -5.66 -5.33 -2.97
CA GLU A 38 -4.86 -6.54 -3.02
C GLU A 38 -4.90 -7.32 -1.70
N ASN A 39 -4.85 -8.65 -1.81
CA ASN A 39 -4.51 -9.50 -0.69
C ASN A 39 -2.99 -9.53 -0.46
N LYS A 40 -2.57 -9.98 0.72
CA LYS A 40 -1.16 -10.29 1.02
C LYS A 40 -0.59 -11.25 -0.03
N GLY A 41 0.64 -10.98 -0.41
CA GLY A 41 1.42 -11.78 -1.35
C GLY A 41 2.11 -12.97 -0.69
N LYS A 42 3.08 -13.53 -1.40
CA LYS A 42 3.96 -14.58 -0.89
C LYS A 42 5.20 -13.94 -0.28
N LEU A 43 5.90 -14.63 0.62
CA LEU A 43 7.18 -14.14 1.19
C LEU A 43 8.18 -13.72 0.10
N ASN A 44 8.18 -14.48 -1.00
CA ASN A 44 9.01 -14.27 -2.17
C ASN A 44 8.35 -13.37 -3.24
N SER A 45 7.22 -12.76 -2.98
CA SER A 45 6.56 -11.85 -3.91
C SER A 45 5.63 -10.97 -3.10
N PRO A 46 6.19 -10.10 -2.23
CA PRO A 46 5.37 -9.25 -1.37
C PRO A 46 4.56 -8.28 -2.23
N LYS A 47 3.32 -8.03 -1.80
CA LYS A 47 2.44 -7.02 -2.39
C LYS A 47 2.41 -5.78 -1.49
N VAL A 48 1.69 -4.74 -1.92
CA VAL A 48 1.53 -3.49 -1.15
C VAL A 48 1.16 -3.76 0.32
N PRO A 49 0.17 -4.62 0.66
CA PRO A 49 -0.20 -4.85 2.06
C PRO A 49 0.93 -5.45 2.92
N ASP A 50 1.78 -6.31 2.35
CA ASP A 50 2.91 -6.92 3.08
C ASP A 50 3.97 -5.88 3.43
N VAL A 51 4.24 -4.98 2.49
CA VAL A 51 5.24 -3.92 2.69
C VAL A 51 4.72 -2.87 3.65
N CYS A 52 3.46 -2.44 3.52
CA CYS A 52 2.82 -1.54 4.48
C CYS A 52 2.88 -2.10 5.90
N ALA A 53 2.56 -3.39 6.08
CA ALA A 53 2.66 -4.07 7.38
C ALA A 53 4.09 -4.06 7.93
N GLY A 54 5.09 -4.35 7.08
CA GLY A 54 6.51 -4.35 7.49
C GLY A 54 7.10 -2.96 7.77
N GLU A 55 6.43 -1.89 7.34
CA GLU A 55 6.83 -0.49 7.57
C GLU A 55 5.96 0.21 8.64
N GLY A 56 4.98 -0.48 9.20
CA GLY A 56 4.04 0.09 10.18
C GLY A 56 3.17 1.20 9.58
N ILE A 57 2.75 1.02 8.32
CA ILE A 57 1.83 1.92 7.60
C ILE A 57 0.47 1.22 7.56
N GLN A 58 -0.58 1.95 7.94
CA GLN A 58 -1.94 1.43 7.86
C GLN A 58 -2.32 1.22 6.40
N CYS A 59 -2.77 0.01 6.07
CA CYS A 59 -3.25 -0.36 4.74
C CYS A 59 -4.64 -0.98 4.86
N ILE A 60 -5.63 -0.41 4.17
CA ILE A 60 -7.04 -0.85 4.24
C ILE A 60 -7.64 -0.96 2.83
N GLN A 61 -8.78 -1.64 2.71
CA GLN A 61 -9.59 -1.65 1.48
C GLN A 61 -10.45 -0.38 1.39
N LEU A 62 -10.92 -0.06 0.20
CA LEU A 62 -11.74 1.13 -0.08
C LEU A 62 -13.01 1.14 0.77
N VAL A 63 -13.68 0.00 0.92
CA VAL A 63 -14.88 -0.12 1.76
C VAL A 63 -14.57 0.31 3.20
N LYS A 64 -13.40 -0.07 3.71
CA LYS A 64 -13.02 0.31 5.06
C LYS A 64 -12.69 1.80 5.17
N LEU A 65 -12.13 2.41 4.13
CA LEU A 65 -11.94 3.87 4.08
C LEU A 65 -13.29 4.59 4.14
N ILE A 66 -14.24 4.17 3.30
CA ILE A 66 -15.60 4.74 3.24
C ILE A 66 -16.26 4.71 4.62
N GLU A 67 -16.18 3.58 5.33
CA GLU A 67 -16.67 3.45 6.70
C GLU A 67 -15.93 4.38 7.68
N THR A 68 -14.61 4.43 7.61
CA THR A 68 -13.77 5.20 8.55
C THR A 68 -14.00 6.70 8.41
N GLU A 69 -14.18 7.16 7.18
CA GLU A 69 -14.37 8.56 6.83
C GLU A 69 -15.85 8.99 6.85
N ASN A 70 -16.78 8.08 7.19
CA ASN A 70 -18.22 8.32 7.26
C ASN A 70 -18.82 8.96 6.00
N TRP A 71 -18.44 8.46 4.81
CA TRP A 71 -18.94 9.02 3.55
C TRP A 71 -20.45 8.85 3.44
N VAL A 72 -21.13 9.91 3.00
CA VAL A 72 -22.57 9.91 2.69
C VAL A 72 -22.75 10.04 1.19
N PHE A 73 -23.56 9.15 0.61
CA PHE A 73 -23.90 9.18 -0.80
C PHE A 73 -25.32 9.71 -0.96
N SER A 74 -25.47 10.90 -1.53
CA SER A 74 -26.76 11.44 -1.97
C SER A 74 -26.92 11.19 -3.47
N GLY A 75 -27.98 10.48 -3.84
CA GLY A 75 -28.37 10.23 -5.23
C GLY A 75 -29.11 11.39 -5.87
#